data_AF-A0A951IMC6-F1
#
_entry.id   AF-A0A951IMC6-F1
#
_cell.length_a   1.000
_cell.length_b   1.000
_cell.length_c   1.000
_cell.angle_alpha   90.00
_cell.angle_beta   90.00
_cell.angle_gamma   90.00
#
_symmetry.space_group_name_H-M   'P 1'
#
loop_
_entity.id
_entity.type
_entity.pdbx_description
1 polymer ?
#
loop_
_entity_poly.entity_id
_entity_poly.type
_entity_poly.pdbx_seq_one_letter_code
_entity_poly.pdbx_strand_id
1 'polypeptide(L)'
;MFPLFKPKVERDLTPRQEEVAAAVAYDFTRKASRAVLHQIDLFRNDRVVPLAAEALKAFTAKLEGCREDENFDRVIALQGAFEDAVKRMAQEAVTELWDSLREWHLTLAGSGLKTELDRYIALTFGNIWRHLEERATSEANAVIATISGEALNERQTALGRENVGAHEVMGPKRP
;
A
#
# COMPACT_ATOMS: atom_id res chain seq x y z
N MET A 1 -69.48 -0.35 -12.50
CA MET A 1 -69.42 -1.41 -13.53
C MET A 1 -67.98 -1.45 -14.05
N PHE A 2 -67.18 -2.38 -13.53
CA PHE A 2 -65.79 -2.65 -13.99
C PHE A 2 -65.78 -3.96 -14.79
N PRO A 3 -64.87 -4.07 -15.77
CA PRO A 3 -63.83 -5.08 -15.66
C PRO A 3 -62.45 -4.42 -15.85
N LEU A 4 -61.59 -4.43 -14.82
CA LEU A 4 -60.57 -5.46 -14.55
C LEU A 4 -59.63 -5.67 -15.74
N PHE A 5 -58.52 -4.93 -15.69
CA PHE A 5 -57.33 -5.17 -16.49
C PHE A 5 -56.89 -6.64 -16.34
N LYS A 6 -56.62 -7.26 -17.49
CA LYS A 6 -56.18 -8.66 -17.65
C LYS A 6 -54.86 -8.94 -16.90
N PRO A 7 -54.58 -10.20 -16.54
CA PRO A 7 -53.48 -10.56 -15.66
C PRO A 7 -52.12 -10.33 -16.32
N LYS A 8 -51.12 -10.00 -15.49
CA LYS A 8 -49.70 -10.15 -15.82
C LYS A 8 -49.48 -11.57 -16.34
N VAL A 9 -49.00 -11.68 -17.58
CA VAL A 9 -48.50 -12.95 -18.12
C VAL A 9 -47.19 -13.25 -17.37
N GLU A 10 -47.27 -14.03 -16.30
CA GLU A 10 -46.13 -14.82 -15.83
C GLU A 10 -45.76 -15.76 -16.97
N ARG A 11 -44.59 -15.52 -17.59
CA ARG A 11 -44.04 -16.45 -18.58
C ARG A 11 -43.46 -17.63 -17.81
N ASP A 12 -44.27 -18.66 -17.61
CA ASP A 12 -43.78 -19.97 -17.20
C ASP A 12 -42.83 -20.49 -18.28
N LEU A 13 -41.54 -20.50 -17.96
CA LEU A 13 -40.53 -21.16 -18.77
C LEU A 13 -40.70 -22.67 -18.58
N THR A 14 -40.63 -23.43 -19.67
CA THR A 14 -40.54 -24.89 -19.54
C THR A 14 -39.26 -25.26 -18.79
N PRO A 15 -39.20 -26.40 -18.06
CA PRO A 15 -38.01 -26.81 -17.31
C PRO A 15 -36.71 -26.78 -18.13
N ARG A 16 -36.80 -27.14 -19.43
CA ARG A 16 -35.67 -27.08 -20.37
C ARG A 16 -35.22 -25.65 -20.70
N GLN A 17 -36.13 -24.68 -20.72
CA GLN A 17 -35.82 -23.27 -20.90
C GLN A 17 -35.24 -22.64 -19.62
N GLU A 18 -35.70 -23.09 -18.45
CA GLU A 18 -35.10 -22.71 -17.16
C GLU A 18 -33.66 -23.21 -17.04
N GLU A 19 -33.39 -24.47 -17.41
CA GLU A 19 -32.03 -25.05 -17.45
C GLU A 19 -31.10 -24.29 -18.40
N VAL A 20 -31.56 -23.96 -19.61
CA VAL A 20 -30.78 -23.19 -20.58
C VAL A 20 -30.54 -21.76 -20.08
N ALA A 21 -31.55 -21.11 -19.48
CA ALA A 21 -31.39 -19.78 -18.91
C ALA A 21 -30.40 -19.78 -17.74
N ALA A 22 -30.44 -20.79 -16.87
CA ALA A 22 -29.50 -20.97 -15.77
C ALA A 22 -28.07 -21.20 -16.29
N ALA A 23 -27.88 -22.03 -17.31
CA ALA A 23 -26.57 -22.26 -17.93
C ALA A 23 -25.99 -20.98 -18.55
N VAL A 24 -26.81 -20.22 -19.29
CA VAL A 24 -26.41 -18.93 -19.88
C VAL A 24 -26.05 -17.92 -18.79
N ALA A 25 -26.84 -17.82 -17.72
CA ALA A 25 -26.56 -16.94 -16.59
C ALA A 25 -25.27 -17.32 -15.86
N TYR A 26 -25.01 -18.61 -15.68
CA TYR A 26 -23.79 -19.12 -15.07
C TYR A 26 -22.55 -18.77 -15.92
N ASP A 27 -22.60 -19.02 -17.22
CA ASP A 27 -21.47 -18.73 -18.12
C ASP A 27 -21.22 -17.23 -18.26
N PHE A 28 -22.28 -16.41 -18.28
CA PHE A 28 -22.18 -14.96 -18.25
C PHE A 28 -21.48 -14.48 -16.97
N THR A 29 -21.92 -14.97 -15.81
CA THR A 29 -21.31 -14.66 -14.50
C THR A 29 -19.84 -15.04 -14.49
N ARG A 30 -19.48 -16.24 -14.97
CA ARG A 30 -18.07 -16.68 -15.04
C ARG A 30 -17.21 -15.81 -15.95
N LYS A 31 -17.74 -15.29 -17.05
CA LYS A 31 -17.03 -14.37 -17.95
C LYS A 31 -16.86 -13.00 -17.31
N ALA A 32 -17.90 -12.48 -16.67
CA ALA A 32 -17.85 -11.24 -15.91
C ALA A 32 -16.79 -11.31 -14.79
N SER A 33 -16.76 -12.39 -14.00
CA SER A 33 -15.74 -12.59 -12.96
C SER A 33 -14.32 -12.56 -13.53
N ARG A 34 -14.06 -13.24 -14.65
CA ARG A 34 -12.73 -13.22 -15.30
C ARG A 34 -12.33 -11.83 -15.78
N ALA A 35 -13.26 -11.10 -16.39
CA ALA A 35 -13.02 -9.73 -16.84
C ALA A 35 -12.70 -8.81 -15.65
N VAL A 36 -13.46 -8.93 -14.56
CA VAL A 36 -13.24 -8.14 -13.33
C VAL A 36 -11.89 -8.46 -12.70
N LEU A 37 -11.53 -9.73 -12.54
CA LEU A 37 -10.21 -10.11 -12.01
C LEU A 37 -9.07 -9.55 -12.87
N HIS A 38 -9.21 -9.61 -14.19
CA HIS A 38 -8.22 -9.03 -15.10
C HIS A 38 -8.12 -7.50 -14.94
N GLN A 39 -9.22 -6.79 -14.77
CA GLN A 39 -9.23 -5.35 -14.52
C GLN A 39 -8.56 -5.01 -13.17
N ILE A 40 -8.75 -5.83 -12.14
CA ILE A 40 -8.08 -5.67 -10.85
C ILE A 40 -6.56 -5.82 -11.03
N ASP A 41 -6.11 -6.83 -11.77
CA ASP A 41 -4.69 -7.06 -12.04
C ASP A 41 -4.06 -5.93 -12.87
N LEU A 42 -4.76 -5.42 -13.87
CA LEU A 42 -4.31 -4.26 -14.64
C LEU A 42 -4.21 -3.02 -13.76
N PHE A 43 -5.25 -2.72 -12.97
CA PHE A 43 -5.24 -1.58 -12.06
C PHE A 43 -4.08 -1.67 -11.05
N ARG A 44 -3.82 -2.87 -10.53
CA ARG A 44 -2.67 -3.15 -9.67
C ARG A 44 -1.36 -2.74 -10.35
N ASN A 45 -1.12 -3.23 -11.55
CA ASN A 45 0.16 -3.08 -12.23
C ASN A 45 0.37 -1.67 -12.79
N ASP A 46 -0.70 -1.05 -13.29
CA ASP A 46 -0.63 0.22 -14.01
C ASP A 46 -0.78 1.44 -13.09
N ARG A 47 -1.41 1.27 -11.91
CA ARG A 47 -1.68 2.36 -10.96
C ARG A 47 -1.00 2.14 -9.62
N VAL A 48 -1.33 1.03 -8.96
CA VAL A 48 -0.97 0.81 -7.55
C VAL A 48 0.54 0.60 -7.37
N VAL A 49 1.15 -0.26 -8.19
CA VAL A 49 2.59 -0.55 -8.13
C VAL A 49 3.44 0.71 -8.42
N PRO A 50 3.17 1.49 -9.49
CA PRO A 50 3.88 2.75 -9.74
C PRO A 50 3.73 3.76 -8.59
N LEU A 51 2.51 3.96 -8.10
CA LEU A 51 2.24 4.87 -6.98
C LEU A 51 3.04 4.48 -5.72
N ALA A 52 3.07 3.19 -5.38
CA ALA A 52 3.85 2.68 -4.26
C ALA A 52 5.36 2.94 -4.45
N ALA A 53 5.89 2.73 -5.66
CA ALA A 53 7.28 2.96 -5.96
C ALA A 53 7.66 4.46 -5.88
N GLU A 54 6.80 5.35 -6.38
CA GLU A 54 6.99 6.80 -6.27
C GLU A 54 6.97 7.28 -4.82
N ALA A 55 6.03 6.78 -4.02
CA ALA A 55 5.95 7.10 -2.61
C ALA A 55 7.23 6.69 -1.86
N LEU A 56 7.73 5.47 -2.08
CA LEU A 56 8.98 5.01 -1.49
C LEU A 56 10.16 5.89 -1.89
N LYS A 57 10.29 6.20 -3.19
CA LYS A 57 11.37 7.03 -3.70
C LYS A 57 11.37 8.42 -3.07
N ALA A 58 10.20 9.04 -2.95
CA ALA A 58 10.03 10.34 -2.30
C ALA A 58 10.38 10.29 -0.81
N PHE A 59 10.07 9.18 -0.13
CA PHE A 59 10.44 8.96 1.26
C PHE A 59 11.96 8.80 1.43
N THR A 60 12.61 7.96 0.63
CA THR A 60 14.06 7.76 0.66
C THR A 60 14.82 9.07 0.41
N ALA A 61 14.38 9.88 -0.56
CA ALA A 61 15.01 11.19 -0.82
C ALA A 61 14.90 12.15 0.40
N LYS A 62 13.79 12.09 1.15
CA LYS A 62 13.65 12.89 2.38
C LYS A 62 14.50 12.35 3.53
N LEU A 63 14.70 11.03 3.60
CA LEU A 63 15.59 10.40 4.58
C LEU A 63 17.05 10.80 4.36
N GLU A 64 17.50 10.93 3.11
CA GLU A 64 18.85 11.41 2.77
C GLU A 64 19.12 12.79 3.38
N GLY A 65 18.18 13.73 3.26
CA GLY A 65 18.30 15.04 3.92
C GLY A 65 18.32 14.97 5.45
N CYS A 66 17.65 13.98 6.05
CA CYS A 66 17.71 13.79 7.51
C CYS A 66 19.07 13.25 7.97
N ARG A 67 19.73 12.45 7.12
CA ARG A 67 21.08 11.98 7.36
C ARG A 67 22.08 13.13 7.36
N GLU A 68 22.02 14.01 6.35
CA GLU A 68 22.90 15.18 6.24
C GLU A 68 22.75 16.13 7.44
N ASP A 69 21.53 16.27 7.95
CA ASP A 69 21.23 17.11 9.11
C ASP A 69 21.43 16.39 10.47
N GLU A 70 21.84 15.12 10.48
CA GLU A 70 21.99 14.26 11.67
C GLU A 70 20.75 14.24 12.60
N ASN A 71 19.55 14.40 12.03
CA ASN A 71 18.33 14.65 12.81
C ASN A 71 17.46 13.39 13.00
N PHE A 72 17.67 12.70 14.13
CA PHE A 72 16.91 11.50 14.50
C PHE A 72 15.40 11.71 14.62
N ASP A 73 14.99 12.79 15.29
CA ASP A 73 13.56 13.05 15.54
C ASP A 73 12.81 13.25 14.23
N ARG A 74 13.48 13.86 13.24
CA ARG A 74 12.94 14.05 11.89
C ARG A 74 12.81 12.72 11.14
N VAL A 75 13.72 11.77 11.32
CA VAL A 75 13.60 10.42 10.74
C VAL A 75 12.35 9.71 11.29
N ILE A 76 12.17 9.72 12.61
CA ILE A 76 11.01 9.09 13.27
C ILE A 76 9.69 9.75 12.81
N ALA A 77 9.65 11.08 12.79
CA ALA A 77 8.48 11.83 12.34
C ALA A 77 8.16 11.54 10.86
N LEU A 78 9.18 11.43 10.01
CA LEU A 78 9.01 11.12 8.60
C LEU A 78 8.48 9.69 8.40
N GLN A 79 8.97 8.72 9.17
CA GLN A 79 8.46 7.34 9.13
C GLN A 79 6.97 7.29 9.49
N GLY A 80 6.57 7.92 10.60
CA GLY A 80 5.15 7.96 10.99
C GLY A 80 4.26 8.64 9.93
N ALA A 81 4.71 9.77 9.39
CA ALA A 81 3.99 10.46 8.32
C ALA A 81 3.87 9.61 7.03
N PHE A 82 4.88 8.79 6.74
CA PHE A 82 4.87 7.87 5.61
C PHE A 82 3.87 6.73 5.81
N GLU A 83 3.86 6.08 6.99
CA GLU A 83 2.89 5.03 7.32
C GLU A 83 1.43 5.52 7.17
N ASP A 84 1.14 6.74 7.64
CA ASP A 84 -0.19 7.34 7.48
C ASP A 84 -0.51 7.70 6.02
N ALA A 85 0.48 8.10 5.23
CA ALA A 85 0.30 8.29 3.80
C ALA A 85 0.00 6.96 3.09
N VAL A 86 0.71 5.87 3.42
CA VAL A 86 0.48 4.54 2.83
C VAL A 86 -0.94 4.05 3.11
N LYS A 87 -1.44 4.20 4.34
CA LYS A 87 -2.82 3.83 4.70
C LYS A 87 -3.86 4.59 3.86
N ARG A 88 -3.66 5.91 3.67
CA ARG A 88 -4.55 6.72 2.83
C ARG A 88 -4.52 6.29 1.37
N MET A 89 -3.32 6.13 0.79
CA MET A 89 -3.17 5.64 -0.58
C MET A 89 -3.82 4.27 -0.78
N ALA A 90 -3.68 3.37 0.18
CA ALA A 90 -4.31 2.05 0.14
C ALA A 90 -5.83 2.15 0.09
N GLN A 91 -6.42 3.03 0.89
CA GLN A 91 -7.87 3.25 0.91
C GLN A 91 -8.36 3.90 -0.39
N GLU A 92 -7.66 4.93 -0.86
CA GLU A 92 -7.96 5.63 -2.12
C GLU A 92 -7.89 4.67 -3.33
N ALA A 93 -6.85 3.83 -3.41
CA ALA A 93 -6.70 2.85 -4.47
C ALA A 93 -7.85 1.83 -4.52
N VAL A 94 -8.35 1.40 -3.37
CA VAL A 94 -9.51 0.50 -3.30
C VAL A 94 -10.79 1.22 -3.75
N THR A 95 -10.99 2.46 -3.32
CA THR A 95 -12.13 3.28 -3.76
C THR A 95 -12.10 3.51 -5.27
N GLU A 96 -10.97 3.94 -5.83
CA GLU A 96 -10.81 4.16 -7.27
C GLU A 96 -11.03 2.89 -8.09
N LEU A 97 -10.51 1.74 -7.61
CA LEU A 97 -10.76 0.46 -8.25
C LEU A 97 -12.26 0.17 -8.32
N TRP A 98 -12.99 0.34 -7.20
CA TRP A 98 -14.44 0.09 -7.19
C TRP A 98 -15.21 1.05 -8.08
N ASP A 99 -14.77 2.30 -8.18
CA ASP A 99 -15.33 3.26 -9.14
C ASP A 99 -15.07 2.82 -10.60
N SER A 100 -13.88 2.28 -10.90
CA SER A 100 -13.57 1.74 -12.24
C SER A 100 -14.42 0.50 -12.59
N LEU A 101 -14.84 -0.25 -11.58
CA LEU A 101 -15.68 -1.45 -11.72
C LEU A 101 -17.19 -1.14 -11.62
N ARG A 102 -17.59 0.14 -11.58
CA ARG A 102 -18.99 0.54 -11.36
C ARG A 102 -19.98 -0.07 -12.36
N GLU A 103 -19.59 -0.24 -13.62
CA GLU A 103 -20.44 -0.87 -14.65
C GLU A 103 -20.73 -2.34 -14.36
N TRP A 104 -19.82 -3.03 -13.66
CA TRP A 104 -19.98 -4.42 -13.25
C TRP A 104 -20.77 -4.57 -11.96
N HIS A 105 -21.05 -3.48 -11.24
CA HIS A 105 -21.62 -3.52 -9.90
C HIS A 105 -22.99 -4.22 -9.84
N LEU A 106 -23.85 -4.03 -10.84
CA LEU A 106 -25.15 -4.73 -10.93
C LEU A 106 -24.97 -6.24 -11.20
N THR A 107 -24.04 -6.61 -12.08
CA THR A 107 -23.72 -8.01 -12.38
C THR A 107 -23.12 -8.72 -11.17
N LEU A 108 -22.27 -8.04 -10.41
CA LEU A 108 -21.61 -8.57 -9.21
C LEU A 108 -22.54 -8.62 -8.00
N ALA A 109 -23.45 -7.65 -7.86
CA ALA A 109 -24.44 -7.62 -6.79
C ALA A 109 -25.42 -8.79 -6.90
N GLY A 110 -25.85 -9.13 -8.12
CA GLY A 110 -26.73 -10.28 -8.38
C GLY A 110 -26.08 -11.65 -8.21
N SER A 111 -24.74 -11.72 -8.16
CA SER A 111 -23.99 -12.98 -8.11
C SER A 111 -23.41 -13.31 -6.73
N GLY A 112 -23.55 -12.41 -5.75
CA GLY A 112 -22.99 -12.60 -4.40
C GLY A 112 -21.46 -12.55 -4.31
N LEU A 113 -20.75 -12.20 -5.40
CA LEU A 113 -19.28 -12.30 -5.52
C LEU A 113 -18.51 -11.14 -4.89
N LYS A 114 -19.21 -10.12 -4.36
CA LYS A 114 -18.57 -8.92 -3.84
C LYS A 114 -17.58 -9.25 -2.71
N THR A 115 -17.97 -10.13 -1.78
CA THR A 115 -17.15 -10.49 -0.63
C THR A 115 -15.85 -11.20 -1.05
N GLU A 116 -15.92 -12.08 -2.05
CA GLU A 116 -14.78 -12.78 -2.62
C GLU A 116 -13.85 -11.80 -3.33
N LEU A 117 -14.41 -10.84 -4.07
CA LEU A 117 -13.64 -9.78 -4.72
C LEU A 117 -12.99 -8.84 -3.72
N ASP A 118 -13.69 -8.41 -2.67
CA ASP A 118 -13.11 -7.61 -1.59
C ASP A 118 -11.91 -8.33 -0.96
N ARG A 119 -12.05 -9.65 -0.69
CA ARG A 119 -10.95 -10.47 -0.16
C ARG A 119 -9.79 -10.58 -1.14
N TYR A 120 -10.08 -10.77 -2.43
CA TYR A 120 -9.05 -10.83 -3.46
C TYR A 120 -8.30 -9.51 -3.60
N ILE A 121 -9.00 -8.37 -3.60
CA ILE A 121 -8.41 -7.02 -3.63
C ILE A 121 -7.53 -6.81 -2.40
N ALA A 122 -8.02 -7.14 -1.21
CA ALA A 122 -7.25 -7.01 0.03
C ALA A 122 -5.96 -7.84 0.01
N LEU A 123 -5.99 -9.07 -0.51
CA LEU A 123 -4.80 -9.90 -0.66
C LEU A 123 -3.84 -9.34 -1.71
N THR A 124 -4.39 -8.92 -2.85
CA THR A 124 -3.63 -8.46 -4.02
C THR A 124 -2.90 -7.15 -3.73
N PHE A 125 -3.56 -6.21 -3.07
CA PHE A 125 -2.99 -4.90 -2.74
C PHE A 125 -2.26 -4.93 -1.39
N GLY A 126 -2.73 -5.71 -0.42
CA GLY A 126 -2.15 -5.75 0.92
C GLY A 126 -0.68 -6.18 0.94
N ASN A 127 -0.26 -7.04 0.02
CA ASN A 127 1.16 -7.40 -0.11
C ASN A 127 2.04 -6.23 -0.59
N ILE A 128 1.50 -5.33 -1.44
CA ILE A 128 2.22 -4.15 -1.92
C ILE A 128 2.45 -3.20 -0.75
N TRP A 129 1.40 -2.91 0.02
CA TRP A 129 1.46 -1.99 1.14
C TRP A 129 2.36 -2.50 2.27
N ARG A 130 2.26 -3.79 2.60
CA ARG A 130 3.16 -4.40 3.58
C ARG A 130 4.62 -4.29 3.17
N HIS A 131 4.93 -4.59 1.90
CA HIS A 131 6.30 -4.50 1.40
C HIS A 131 6.82 -3.05 1.44
N LEU A 132 5.95 -2.08 1.16
CA LEU A 132 6.27 -0.67 1.22
C LEU A 132 6.62 -0.22 2.65
N GLU A 133 5.83 -0.63 3.64
CA GLU A 133 6.07 -0.36 5.07
C GLU A 133 7.36 -1.02 5.58
N GLU A 134 7.57 -2.29 5.26
CA GLU A 134 8.80 -3.03 5.60
C GLU A 134 10.04 -2.35 5.03
N ARG A 135 9.95 -1.92 3.77
CA ARG A 135 11.06 -1.24 3.10
C ARG A 135 11.33 0.12 3.73
N ALA A 136 10.30 0.94 3.95
CA ALA A 136 10.45 2.24 4.59
C ALA A 136 11.06 2.14 6.00
N THR A 137 10.62 1.16 6.79
CA THR A 137 11.19 0.87 8.12
C THR A 137 12.67 0.52 8.03
N SER A 138 13.05 -0.31 7.06
CA SER A 138 14.44 -0.70 6.84
C SER A 138 15.33 0.48 6.46
N GLU A 139 14.88 1.33 5.53
CA GLU A 139 15.61 2.53 5.11
C GLU A 139 15.77 3.54 6.27
N ALA A 140 14.71 3.76 7.07
CA ALA A 140 14.76 4.63 8.23
C ALA A 140 15.76 4.13 9.28
N ASN A 141 15.74 2.83 9.59
CA ASN A 141 16.68 2.21 10.53
C ASN A 141 18.14 2.32 10.05
N ALA A 142 18.38 2.19 8.74
CA ALA A 142 19.72 2.35 8.17
C ALA A 142 20.25 3.78 8.37
N VAL A 143 19.41 4.80 8.18
CA VAL A 143 19.78 6.20 8.42
C VAL A 143 20.04 6.45 9.90
N ILE A 144 19.18 5.97 10.80
CA ILE A 144 19.38 6.06 12.26
C ILE A 144 20.72 5.45 12.68
N ALA A 145 21.04 4.24 12.18
CA ALA A 145 22.30 3.57 12.48
C ALA A 145 23.51 4.39 12.01
N THR A 146 23.39 5.04 10.85
CA THR A 146 24.45 5.86 10.27
C THR A 146 24.71 7.10 11.12
N ILE A 147 23.67 7.88 11.42
CA ILE A 147 23.79 9.07 12.28
C ILE A 147 24.36 8.69 13.65
N SER A 148 23.94 7.56 14.22
CA SER A 148 24.43 7.09 15.53
C SER A 148 25.92 6.74 15.51
N GLY A 149 26.37 6.10 14.43
CA GLY A 149 27.78 5.73 14.24
C GLY A 149 28.67 6.95 14.03
N GLU A 150 28.21 7.91 13.22
CA GLU A 150 28.90 9.18 12.98
C GLU A 150 29.07 9.95 14.31
N ALA A 151 27.99 10.14 15.07
CA ALA A 151 28.03 10.81 16.38
C ALA A 151 28.95 10.10 17.41
N LEU A 152 29.01 8.77 17.40
CA LEU A 152 29.91 8.01 18.28
C LEU A 152 31.39 8.23 17.91
N ASN A 153 31.69 8.22 16.61
CA ASN A 153 33.05 8.41 16.10
C ASN A 153 33.58 9.82 16.39
N GLU A 154 32.72 10.84 16.26
CA GLU A 154 33.07 12.22 16.62
C GLU A 154 33.41 12.36 18.11
N ARG A 155 32.60 11.77 18.99
CA ARG A 155 32.87 11.77 20.44
C ARG A 155 34.20 11.08 20.79
N GLN A 156 34.49 9.94 20.17
CA GLN A 156 35.76 9.24 20.39
C GLN A 156 36.96 10.05 19.88
N THR A 157 36.80 10.72 18.73
CA THR A 157 37.83 11.61 18.17
C THR A 157 38.07 12.84 19.06
N ALA A 158 37.01 13.45 19.59
CA ALA A 158 37.10 14.59 20.50
C ALA A 158 37.82 14.21 21.81
N LEU A 159 37.44 13.09 22.42
CA LEU A 159 38.09 12.57 23.64
C LEU A 159 39.56 12.19 23.41
N GLY A 160 39.89 11.65 22.23
CA GLY A 160 41.27 11.37 21.84
C GLY A 160 42.12 12.65 21.73
N ARG A 161 41.55 13.75 21.22
CA ARG A 161 42.25 15.05 21.11
C ARG A 161 42.48 15.71 22.48
N GLU A 162 41.51 15.64 23.38
CA GLU A 162 41.65 16.17 24.75
C GLU A 162 42.75 15.47 25.55
N ASN A 163 42.87 14.13 25.42
CA ASN A 163 43.91 13.36 26.09
C ASN A 163 45.33 13.62 25.55
N VAL A 164 45.49 13.95 24.26
CA VAL A 164 46.78 14.35 23.67
C VAL A 164 47.18 15.74 24.17
N GLY A 165 46.22 16.68 24.26
CA GLY A 165 46.46 18.01 24.81
C GLY A 165 46.85 18.03 26.30
N ALA A 166 46.31 17.11 27.11
CA ALA A 166 46.68 16.97 28.51
C ALA A 166 48.11 16.40 28.71
N HIS A 167 48.61 15.61 27.77
CA HIS A 167 49.94 14.98 27.86
C HIS A 167 51.10 15.90 27.43
N GLU A 168 50.84 16.94 26.63
CA GLU A 168 51.85 17.94 26.23
C GLU A 168 52.15 19.00 27.30
N VAL A 169 51.31 19.15 28.34
CA VAL A 169 51.51 20.17 29.40
C VAL A 169 52.41 19.68 30.55
N MET A 170 52.73 18.39 30.61
CA MET A 170 53.72 17.84 31.56
C MET A 170 55.11 17.72 30.93
N GLY A 171 55.68 18.86 30.53
CA GLY A 171 57.11 18.95 30.21
C GLY A 171 57.96 18.61 31.44
N PRO A 172 59.09 17.89 31.28
CA PRO A 172 59.90 17.44 32.41
C PRO A 172 60.44 18.64 33.18
N LYS A 173 60.15 18.70 34.49
CA LYS A 173 60.89 19.57 35.42
C LYS A 173 62.35 19.16 35.36
N ARG A 174 63.17 20.01 34.74
CA ARG A 174 64.62 19.84 34.75
C ARG A 174 65.13 19.96 36.20
N PRO A 175 66.14 19.15 36.58
CA PRO A 175 66.71 19.10 37.93
C PRO A 175 67.40 20.41 38.33
#